data_AF-A0A832JSY3-F1
#
_entry.id   AF-A0A832JSY3-F1
#
_cell.length_a   1.000
_cell.length_b   1.000
_cell.length_c   1.000
_cell.angle_alpha   90.00
_cell.angle_beta   90.00
_cell.angle_gamma   90.00
#
_symmetry.space_group_name_H-M   'P 1'
#
loop_
_entity.id
_entity.type
_entity.pdbx_description
1 polymer ?
#
loop_
_entity_poly.entity_id
_entity_poly.type
_entity_poly.pdbx_seq_one_letter_code
_entity_poly.pdbx_strand_id
1 'polypeptide(L)'
;MDQGELVSRVFSAGVVGAGGAGFPTHVKLSSKGISFLVVNGAECEPLLNKDRHIMRNFSRVLVETVRVVVGSLGAKRAIFAVKGKHAEEVRALREAGGEVVELRDYYPAGDEVILVREVLGLAVPEGSIPARVGVLVHNAETILNVGRALEGEPVLYKFVTVNGEVVEPGLWLVPIGVRAIDLVRACGGLRREDVVFVEGGPMTGSYRDSPDFSVSKTTAGLLVLPRDSLLAEMERRPLEWILKQARIACVQCYQCTLVCSRRLVGYDLEPHRIMRAMAYGPQVSYAVLRGALLCSECNICSSLHACPMGLSPRRVNQYLKRVLRERGVRFEGGGRDLALDPMRDCRLLPTGRLKARLGLDRYPEDVPFRGVFDDFDRLELSLRQGLGEPASPVVEVGQAVEKGQVLASPPEGALGVPLHSPVSGVVEGVDGAKVVVRRA
;
A
#
# COMPACT_ATOMS: atom_id res chain seq x y z
N MET A 1 -19.06 -22.63 2.01
CA MET A 1 -17.66 -22.84 1.64
C MET A 1 -16.82 -22.79 2.91
N ASP A 2 -16.00 -23.80 3.16
CA ASP A 2 -15.10 -23.81 4.32
C ASP A 2 -13.88 -22.87 4.10
N GLN A 3 -13.12 -22.63 5.18
CA GLN A 3 -11.95 -21.75 5.14
C GLN A 3 -10.84 -22.27 4.23
N GLY A 4 -10.64 -23.59 4.16
CA GLY A 4 -9.58 -24.21 3.36
C GLY A 4 -9.82 -24.02 1.87
N GLU A 5 -11.06 -24.23 1.42
CA GLU A 5 -11.49 -23.99 0.05
C GLU A 5 -11.31 -22.51 -0.33
N LEU A 6 -11.74 -21.58 0.53
CA LEU A 6 -11.53 -20.14 0.32
C LEU A 6 -10.04 -19.81 0.15
N VAL A 7 -9.19 -20.28 1.06
CA VAL A 7 -7.73 -20.04 1.03
C VAL A 7 -7.11 -20.61 -0.24
N SER A 8 -7.52 -21.81 -0.65
CA SER A 8 -7.04 -22.47 -1.87
C SER A 8 -7.40 -21.66 -3.13
N ARG A 9 -8.67 -21.27 -3.29
CA ARG A 9 -9.11 -20.44 -4.44
C ARG A 9 -8.36 -19.11 -4.50
N VAL A 10 -8.20 -18.43 -3.36
CA VAL A 10 -7.48 -17.15 -3.25
C VAL A 10 -5.98 -17.30 -3.56
N PHE A 11 -5.36 -18.41 -3.14
CA PHE A 11 -3.97 -18.72 -3.49
C PHE A 11 -3.85 -18.97 -4.99
N SER A 12 -4.65 -19.87 -5.55
CA SER A 12 -4.60 -20.26 -6.96
C SER A 12 -4.84 -19.06 -7.88
N ALA A 13 -5.76 -18.15 -7.54
CA ALA A 13 -5.99 -16.92 -8.29
C ALA A 13 -4.86 -15.88 -8.18
N GLY A 14 -3.91 -16.10 -7.26
CA GLY A 14 -2.74 -15.26 -7.05
C GLY A 14 -3.05 -13.92 -6.38
N VAL A 15 -3.99 -13.88 -5.43
CA VAL A 15 -4.41 -12.63 -4.79
C VAL A 15 -3.41 -12.14 -3.74
N VAL A 16 -3.00 -10.88 -3.85
CA VAL A 16 -2.18 -10.16 -2.86
C VAL A 16 -2.89 -8.92 -2.33
N GLY A 17 -2.39 -8.39 -1.21
CA GLY A 17 -2.85 -7.13 -0.64
C GLY A 17 -2.64 -5.95 -1.61
N ALA A 18 -3.73 -5.47 -2.20
CA ALA A 18 -3.75 -4.44 -3.24
C ALA A 18 -3.48 -3.00 -2.75
N GLY A 19 -3.51 -2.77 -1.44
CA GLY A 19 -3.37 -1.44 -0.82
C GLY A 19 -1.96 -1.06 -0.36
N GLY A 20 -0.91 -1.79 -0.78
CA GLY A 20 0.46 -1.50 -0.36
C GLY A 20 1.43 -2.63 -0.70
N ALA A 21 2.20 -3.08 0.28
CA ALA A 21 3.34 -3.99 0.10
C ALA A 21 3.04 -5.36 -0.56
N GLY A 22 1.77 -5.72 -0.81
CA GLY A 22 1.44 -6.97 -1.50
C GLY A 22 1.59 -8.22 -0.65
N PHE A 23 1.19 -8.17 0.62
CA PHE A 23 1.18 -9.37 1.46
C PHE A 23 0.22 -10.43 0.88
N PRO A 24 0.60 -11.72 0.77
CA PRO A 24 -0.26 -12.76 0.21
C PRO A 24 -1.59 -12.90 0.97
N THR A 25 -2.71 -12.73 0.27
CA THR A 25 -4.03 -12.64 0.90
C THR A 25 -4.45 -13.96 1.53
N HIS A 26 -4.11 -15.09 0.91
CA HIS A 26 -4.40 -16.43 1.41
C HIS A 26 -3.78 -16.69 2.81
N VAL A 27 -2.58 -16.13 3.09
CA VAL A 27 -1.94 -16.23 4.42
C VAL A 27 -2.68 -15.39 5.47
N LYS A 28 -3.20 -14.22 5.11
CA LYS A 28 -4.07 -13.47 6.02
C LYS A 28 -5.35 -14.25 6.31
N LEU A 29 -5.97 -14.82 5.28
CA LEU A 29 -7.22 -15.58 5.39
C LEU A 29 -7.06 -16.93 6.10
N SER A 30 -5.86 -17.50 6.22
CA SER A 30 -5.62 -18.71 7.00
C SER A 30 -5.52 -18.47 8.51
N SER A 31 -5.60 -17.21 8.95
CA SER A 31 -5.59 -16.85 10.37
C SER A 31 -6.79 -17.46 11.10
N LYS A 32 -6.57 -17.91 12.34
CA LYS A 32 -7.62 -18.47 13.21
C LYS A 32 -8.06 -17.46 14.28
N GLY A 33 -9.27 -17.65 14.80
CA GLY A 33 -9.81 -16.81 15.89
C GLY A 33 -10.20 -15.40 15.44
N ILE A 34 -10.53 -15.22 14.16
CA ILE A 34 -10.95 -13.93 13.61
C ILE A 34 -12.40 -13.66 13.99
N SER A 35 -12.63 -12.54 14.68
CA SER A 35 -13.96 -12.05 15.05
C SER A 35 -14.48 -10.96 14.13
N PHE A 36 -13.59 -10.16 13.53
CA PHE A 36 -13.96 -9.02 12.70
C PHE A 36 -13.15 -8.97 11.41
N LEU A 37 -13.83 -8.66 10.30
CA LEU A 37 -13.21 -8.26 9.05
C LEU A 37 -13.41 -6.76 8.84
N VAL A 38 -12.34 -6.00 8.67
CA VAL A 38 -12.39 -4.58 8.35
C VAL A 38 -11.94 -4.38 6.90
N VAL A 39 -12.82 -3.84 6.08
CA VAL A 39 -12.50 -3.40 4.71
C VAL A 39 -12.00 -1.97 4.77
N ASN A 40 -10.73 -1.77 4.44
CA ASN A 40 -10.08 -0.47 4.40
C ASN A 40 -10.45 0.26 3.11
N GLY A 41 -11.42 1.17 3.21
CA GLY A 41 -11.83 2.12 2.18
C GLY A 41 -11.39 3.56 2.48
N ALA A 42 -10.39 3.75 3.35
CA ALA A 42 -10.00 5.07 3.81
C ALA A 42 -9.24 5.92 2.78
N GLU A 43 -8.70 5.31 1.70
CA GLU A 43 -7.88 5.91 0.63
C GLU A 43 -7.12 7.18 1.08
N CYS A 44 -5.96 6.96 1.69
CA CYS A 44 -5.22 8.01 2.38
C CYS A 44 -4.11 8.66 1.55
N GLU A 45 -3.60 7.97 0.54
CA GLU A 45 -2.55 8.52 -0.33
C GLU A 45 -3.13 9.64 -1.21
N PRO A 46 -2.60 10.88 -1.13
CA PRO A 46 -3.05 11.96 -1.99
C PRO A 46 -2.94 11.60 -3.48
N LEU A 47 -3.87 12.13 -4.29
CA LEU A 47 -3.94 11.95 -5.75
C LEU A 47 -4.34 10.55 -6.25
N LEU A 48 -4.61 9.61 -5.35
CA LEU A 48 -5.19 8.30 -5.68
C LEU A 48 -6.69 8.28 -5.38
N ASN A 49 -7.49 7.70 -6.28
CA ASN A 49 -8.94 7.58 -6.12
C ASN A 49 -9.50 6.22 -6.59
N LYS A 50 -8.66 5.18 -6.63
CA LYS A 50 -9.05 3.84 -7.13
C LYS A 50 -10.02 3.15 -6.19
N ASP A 51 -9.82 3.25 -4.88
CA ASP A 51 -10.62 2.52 -3.90
C ASP A 51 -12.02 3.12 -3.83
N ARG A 52 -12.09 4.45 -3.96
CA ARG A 52 -13.35 5.19 -4.12
C ARG A 52 -14.13 4.73 -5.34
N HIS A 53 -13.48 4.65 -6.50
CA HIS A 53 -14.12 4.12 -7.72
C HIS A 53 -14.64 2.68 -7.50
N ILE A 54 -13.84 1.82 -6.87
CA ILE A 54 -14.22 0.43 -6.60
C ILE A 54 -15.43 0.36 -5.68
N MET A 55 -15.46 1.12 -4.59
CA MET A 55 -16.58 1.13 -3.65
C MET A 55 -17.88 1.65 -4.27
N ARG A 56 -17.81 2.60 -5.20
CA ARG A 56 -18.99 3.15 -5.90
C ARG A 56 -19.58 2.15 -6.90
N ASN A 57 -18.72 1.52 -7.70
CA ASN A 57 -19.16 0.76 -8.88
C ASN A 57 -19.26 -0.75 -8.62
N PHE A 58 -18.59 -1.26 -7.58
CA PHE A 58 -18.57 -2.68 -7.23
C PHE A 58 -19.07 -2.96 -5.81
N SER A 59 -19.84 -2.03 -5.22
CA SER A 59 -20.37 -2.15 -3.84
C SER A 59 -21.06 -3.48 -3.57
N ARG A 60 -21.91 -3.93 -4.50
CA ARG A 60 -22.62 -5.21 -4.40
C ARG A 60 -21.67 -6.40 -4.33
N VAL A 61 -20.71 -6.47 -5.26
CA VAL A 61 -19.69 -7.53 -5.29
C VAL A 61 -18.85 -7.53 -4.01
N LEU A 62 -18.46 -6.34 -3.53
CA LEU A 62 -17.72 -6.21 -2.27
C LEU A 62 -18.52 -6.77 -1.09
N VAL A 63 -19.79 -6.37 -0.95
CA VAL A 63 -20.66 -6.79 0.16
C VAL A 63 -20.95 -8.29 0.11
N GLU A 64 -21.24 -8.84 -1.07
CA GLU A 64 -21.45 -10.28 -1.27
C GLU A 64 -20.18 -11.07 -0.94
N THR A 65 -19.01 -10.60 -1.39
CA THR A 65 -17.73 -11.26 -1.11
C THR A 65 -17.41 -11.25 0.38
N VAL A 66 -17.57 -10.13 1.09
CA VAL A 66 -17.28 -10.11 2.54
C VAL A 66 -18.21 -11.01 3.32
N ARG A 67 -19.47 -11.19 2.89
CA ARG A 67 -20.39 -12.14 3.54
C ARG A 67 -19.87 -13.57 3.42
N VAL A 68 -19.39 -13.96 2.24
CA VAL A 68 -18.76 -15.29 2.04
C VAL A 68 -17.52 -15.42 2.92
N VAL A 69 -16.62 -14.43 2.91
CA VAL A 69 -15.38 -14.45 3.70
C VAL A 69 -15.67 -14.54 5.20
N VAL A 70 -16.64 -13.76 5.71
CA VAL A 70 -17.06 -13.81 7.12
C VAL A 70 -17.57 -15.19 7.50
N GLY A 71 -18.43 -15.78 6.65
CA GLY A 71 -18.96 -17.13 6.86
C GLY A 71 -17.86 -18.19 6.89
N SER A 72 -16.92 -18.14 5.94
CA SER A 72 -15.79 -19.09 5.88
C SER A 72 -14.82 -18.95 7.05
N LEU A 73 -14.63 -17.74 7.60
CA LEU A 73 -13.76 -17.49 8.75
C LEU A 73 -14.44 -17.78 10.11
N GLY A 74 -15.77 -17.96 10.13
CA GLY A 74 -16.55 -17.99 11.37
C GLY A 74 -16.52 -16.65 12.12
N ALA A 75 -16.28 -15.54 11.42
CA ALA A 75 -16.22 -14.21 12.00
C ALA A 75 -17.64 -13.69 12.32
N LYS A 76 -17.74 -12.70 13.22
CA LYS A 76 -19.03 -12.16 13.67
C LYS A 76 -19.64 -11.17 12.68
N ARG A 77 -18.81 -10.27 12.13
CA ARG A 77 -19.25 -9.22 11.20
C ARG A 77 -18.10 -8.69 10.36
N ALA A 78 -18.45 -8.07 9.23
CA ALA A 78 -17.55 -7.28 8.39
C ALA A 78 -17.95 -5.81 8.41
N ILE A 79 -16.97 -4.91 8.46
CA ILE A 79 -17.18 -3.46 8.55
C ILE A 79 -16.36 -2.77 7.45
N PHE A 80 -17.01 -1.93 6.66
CA PHE A 80 -16.35 -1.03 5.72
C PHE A 80 -15.98 0.27 6.43
N ALA A 81 -14.69 0.61 6.43
CA ALA A 81 -14.18 1.82 7.04
C ALA A 81 -13.87 2.86 5.95
N VAL A 82 -14.69 3.91 5.87
CA VAL A 82 -14.68 4.89 4.77
C VAL A 82 -14.68 6.29 5.37
N LYS A 83 -13.95 7.26 4.80
CA LYS A 83 -14.00 8.64 5.33
C LYS A 83 -15.40 9.24 5.14
N GLY A 84 -15.94 9.89 6.16
CA GLY A 84 -17.30 10.43 6.13
C GLY A 84 -17.56 11.47 5.03
N LYS A 85 -16.52 12.18 4.57
CA LYS A 85 -16.64 13.12 3.43
C LYS A 85 -16.97 12.44 2.09
N HIS A 86 -16.75 11.13 1.97
CA HIS A 86 -16.98 10.33 0.77
C HIS A 86 -18.41 9.74 0.79
N ALA A 87 -19.38 10.64 0.72
CA ALA A 87 -20.80 10.30 0.91
C ALA A 87 -21.36 9.36 -0.17
N GLU A 88 -20.83 9.41 -1.39
CA GLU A 88 -21.26 8.54 -2.50
C GLU A 88 -20.87 7.08 -2.24
N GLU A 89 -19.64 6.87 -1.78
CA GLU A 89 -19.08 5.57 -1.40
C GLU A 89 -19.85 4.97 -0.22
N VAL A 90 -20.07 5.78 0.81
CA VAL A 90 -20.84 5.39 2.00
C VAL A 90 -22.26 4.97 1.61
N ARG A 91 -22.91 5.75 0.73
CA ARG A 91 -24.26 5.45 0.24
C ARG A 91 -24.28 4.15 -0.56
N ALA A 92 -23.40 4.00 -1.55
CA ALA A 92 -23.35 2.81 -2.41
C ALA A 92 -23.13 1.52 -1.61
N LEU A 93 -22.28 1.55 -0.58
CA LEU A 93 -22.04 0.41 0.31
C LEU A 93 -23.22 0.10 1.23
N ARG A 94 -23.86 1.13 1.80
CA ARG A 94 -25.06 0.95 2.64
C ARG A 94 -26.25 0.40 1.84
N GLU A 95 -26.47 0.89 0.63
CA GLU A 95 -27.52 0.40 -0.29
C GLU A 95 -27.28 -1.06 -0.71
N ALA A 96 -26.02 -1.47 -0.87
CA ALA A 96 -25.66 -2.88 -1.08
C ALA A 96 -25.84 -3.77 0.18
N GLY A 97 -26.16 -3.18 1.34
CA GLY A 97 -26.36 -3.87 2.61
C GLY A 97 -25.06 -4.14 3.38
N GLY A 98 -24.05 -3.29 3.22
CA GLY A 98 -22.80 -3.30 4.00
C GLY A 98 -22.89 -2.46 5.28
N GLU A 99 -22.24 -2.92 6.35
CA GLU A 99 -22.03 -2.13 7.57
C GLU A 99 -20.88 -1.14 7.34
N VAL A 100 -21.14 0.17 7.46
CA VAL A 100 -20.16 1.23 7.17
C VAL A 100 -19.91 2.08 8.41
N VAL A 101 -18.64 2.20 8.80
CA VAL A 101 -18.15 3.15 9.80
C VAL A 101 -17.47 4.32 9.10
N GLU A 102 -17.92 5.53 9.43
CA GLU A 102 -17.40 6.77 8.86
C GLU A 102 -16.19 7.26 9.65
N LEU A 103 -15.04 7.36 8.98
CA LEU A 103 -13.79 7.83 9.54
C LEU A 103 -13.65 9.36 9.43
N ARG A 104 -12.89 9.95 10.34
CA ARG A 104 -12.43 11.34 10.22
C ARG A 104 -11.43 11.49 9.06
N ASP A 105 -11.42 12.66 8.41
CA ASP A 105 -10.51 12.93 7.30
C ASP A 105 -9.12 13.37 7.76
N TYR A 106 -8.27 12.39 8.12
CA TYR A 106 -6.86 12.62 8.43
C TYR A 106 -5.94 11.55 7.85
N TYR A 107 -4.68 11.91 7.69
CA TYR A 107 -3.62 11.00 7.27
C TYR A 107 -2.76 10.56 8.48
N PRO A 108 -2.49 9.25 8.68
CA PRO A 108 -2.82 8.10 7.84
C PRO A 108 -3.93 7.27 8.52
N ALA A 109 -5.21 7.65 8.36
CA ALA A 109 -6.32 6.89 8.95
C ALA A 109 -6.39 5.44 8.43
N GLY A 110 -5.89 5.18 7.22
CA GLY A 110 -5.88 3.86 6.58
C GLY A 110 -4.73 2.93 7.00
N ASP A 111 -3.84 3.32 7.92
CA ASP A 111 -2.88 2.38 8.52
C ASP A 111 -3.64 1.30 9.31
N GLU A 112 -3.29 0.02 9.13
CA GLU A 112 -4.10 -1.10 9.65
C GLU A 112 -4.27 -1.08 11.18
N VAL A 113 -3.28 -0.59 11.94
CA VAL A 113 -3.39 -0.49 13.41
C VAL A 113 -4.21 0.72 13.81
N ILE A 114 -4.04 1.85 13.11
CA ILE A 114 -4.87 3.03 13.32
C ILE A 114 -6.34 2.70 13.00
N LEU A 115 -6.58 1.96 11.93
CA LEU A 115 -7.92 1.59 11.48
C LEU A 115 -8.64 0.67 12.47
N VAL A 116 -7.95 -0.35 13.00
CA VAL A 116 -8.50 -1.21 14.07
C VAL A 116 -8.89 -0.37 15.29
N ARG A 117 -8.05 0.60 15.66
CA ARG A 117 -8.32 1.49 16.79
C ARG A 117 -9.51 2.41 16.55
N GLU A 118 -9.62 3.02 15.37
CA GLU A 118 -10.74 3.92 15.03
C GLU A 118 -12.07 3.18 14.88
N VAL A 119 -12.06 1.96 14.31
CA VAL A 119 -13.30 1.22 14.01
C VAL A 119 -13.79 0.41 15.21
N LEU A 120 -12.88 -0.21 15.96
CA LEU A 120 -13.23 -1.17 17.01
C LEU A 120 -12.78 -0.75 18.41
N GLY A 121 -12.01 0.32 18.56
CA GLY A 121 -11.42 0.75 19.83
C GLY A 121 -10.28 -0.15 20.34
N LEU A 122 -9.99 -1.25 19.65
CA LEU A 122 -9.02 -2.26 20.08
C LEU A 122 -7.58 -1.76 19.90
N ALA A 123 -6.73 -2.03 20.89
CA ALA A 123 -5.29 -1.80 20.78
C ALA A 123 -4.60 -3.03 20.18
N VAL A 124 -3.90 -2.86 19.05
CA VAL A 124 -3.03 -3.92 18.51
C VAL A 124 -1.70 -3.88 19.27
N PRO A 125 -1.25 -4.99 19.88
CA PRO A 125 0.03 -5.03 20.59
C PRO A 125 1.20 -4.62 19.69
N GLU A 126 2.20 -3.98 20.28
CA GLU A 126 3.39 -3.55 19.55
C GLU A 126 4.12 -4.73 18.90
N GLY A 127 4.63 -4.51 17.69
CA GLY A 127 5.30 -5.56 16.90
C GLY A 127 4.39 -6.68 16.41
N SER A 128 3.09 -6.65 16.74
CA SER A 128 2.10 -7.65 16.32
C SER A 128 1.24 -7.15 15.16
N ILE A 129 0.46 -8.06 14.58
CA ILE A 129 -0.49 -7.79 13.50
C ILE A 129 -1.94 -7.79 14.03
N PRO A 130 -2.90 -7.13 13.33
CA PRO A 130 -4.31 -7.12 13.72
C PRO A 130 -4.94 -8.48 14.02
N ALA A 131 -4.49 -9.55 13.34
CA ALA A 131 -5.00 -10.91 13.56
C ALA A 131 -4.81 -11.38 15.01
N ARG A 132 -3.82 -10.84 15.74
CA ARG A 132 -3.58 -11.17 17.15
C ARG A 132 -4.70 -10.72 18.08
N VAL A 133 -5.48 -9.73 17.67
CA VAL A 133 -6.67 -9.24 18.40
C VAL A 133 -7.97 -9.65 17.70
N GLY A 134 -7.91 -10.69 16.84
CA GLY A 134 -9.07 -11.24 16.16
C GLY A 134 -9.62 -10.37 15.03
N VAL A 135 -8.78 -9.54 14.39
CA VAL A 135 -9.20 -8.64 13.31
C VAL A 135 -8.38 -8.89 12.04
N LEU A 136 -9.04 -9.03 10.89
CA LEU A 136 -8.38 -8.95 9.59
C LEU A 136 -8.69 -7.62 8.93
N VAL A 137 -7.66 -7.01 8.31
CA VAL A 137 -7.79 -5.77 7.54
C VAL A 137 -7.41 -6.04 6.09
N HIS A 138 -8.34 -5.78 5.17
CA HIS A 138 -8.14 -5.92 3.73
C HIS A 138 -8.56 -4.66 2.99
N ASN A 139 -7.80 -4.25 1.98
CA ASN A 139 -8.17 -3.16 1.09
C ASN A 139 -9.40 -3.54 0.23
N ALA A 140 -10.19 -2.55 -0.19
CA ALA A 140 -11.38 -2.76 -1.03
C ALA A 140 -11.06 -3.53 -2.32
N GLU A 141 -9.98 -3.18 -3.02
CA GLU A 141 -9.56 -3.90 -4.23
C GLU A 141 -9.12 -5.35 -3.93
N THR A 142 -8.52 -5.60 -2.76
CA THR A 142 -8.22 -6.98 -2.34
C THR A 142 -9.49 -7.81 -2.21
N ILE A 143 -10.54 -7.25 -1.60
CA ILE A 143 -11.83 -7.94 -1.47
C ILE A 143 -12.45 -8.19 -2.85
N LEU A 144 -12.41 -7.21 -3.76
CA LEU A 144 -12.88 -7.39 -5.13
C LEU A 144 -12.16 -8.56 -5.83
N ASN A 145 -10.83 -8.63 -5.67
CA ASN A 145 -10.04 -9.72 -6.23
C ASN A 145 -10.31 -11.08 -5.56
N VAL A 146 -10.68 -11.10 -4.27
CA VAL A 146 -11.16 -12.32 -3.61
C VAL A 146 -12.50 -12.76 -4.22
N GLY A 147 -13.42 -11.84 -4.51
CA GLY A 147 -14.68 -12.14 -5.17
C GLY A 147 -14.47 -12.80 -6.53
N ARG A 148 -13.62 -12.19 -7.37
CA ARG A 148 -13.19 -12.78 -8.65
C ARG A 148 -12.56 -14.16 -8.52
N ALA A 149 -11.69 -14.34 -7.52
CA ALA A 149 -11.07 -15.64 -7.25
C ALA A 149 -12.10 -16.72 -6.90
N LEU A 150 -13.19 -16.36 -6.23
CA LEU A 150 -14.29 -17.29 -5.91
C LEU A 150 -15.05 -17.72 -7.17
N GLU A 151 -15.09 -16.87 -8.19
CA GLU A 151 -15.67 -17.14 -9.53
C GLU A 151 -14.68 -17.88 -10.46
N GLY A 152 -13.46 -18.16 -9.98
CA GLY A 152 -12.41 -18.83 -10.77
C GLY A 152 -11.56 -17.88 -11.62
N GLU A 153 -11.70 -16.57 -11.44
CA GLU A 153 -10.91 -15.57 -12.16
C GLU A 153 -9.62 -15.23 -11.42
N PRO A 154 -8.43 -15.42 -12.03
CA PRO A 154 -7.17 -14.99 -11.45
C PRO A 154 -7.00 -13.46 -11.48
N VAL A 155 -6.06 -12.95 -10.68
CA VAL A 155 -5.71 -11.52 -10.71
C VAL A 155 -4.91 -11.21 -11.96
N LEU A 156 -5.59 -10.65 -12.96
CA LEU A 156 -5.02 -10.26 -14.26
C LEU A 156 -4.86 -8.74 -14.43
N TYR A 157 -5.67 -7.97 -13.71
CA TYR A 157 -5.76 -6.52 -13.86
C TYR A 157 -5.55 -5.81 -12.52
N LYS A 158 -5.16 -4.55 -12.61
CA LYS A 158 -4.93 -3.64 -11.48
C LYS A 158 -5.61 -2.30 -11.76
N PHE A 159 -6.29 -1.73 -10.77
CA PHE A 159 -6.71 -0.33 -10.88
C PHE A 159 -5.52 0.59 -10.62
N VAL A 160 -5.17 1.43 -11.59
CA VAL A 160 -4.03 2.35 -11.51
C VAL A 160 -4.50 3.78 -11.76
N THR A 161 -4.29 4.65 -10.78
CA THR A 161 -4.51 6.09 -10.95
C THR A 161 -3.28 6.73 -11.60
N VAL A 162 -3.45 7.42 -12.73
CA VAL A 162 -2.40 8.21 -13.37
C VAL A 162 -2.72 9.70 -13.18
N ASN A 163 -1.81 10.43 -12.53
CA ASN A 163 -2.06 11.83 -12.13
C ASN A 163 -0.75 12.64 -12.08
N GLY A 164 -0.86 13.96 -11.90
CA GLY A 164 0.28 14.88 -11.86
C GLY A 164 0.52 15.61 -13.18
N GLU A 165 1.77 15.73 -13.61
CA GLU A 165 2.21 16.41 -14.85
C GLU A 165 1.92 15.60 -16.12
N VAL A 166 0.73 15.03 -16.24
CA VAL A 166 0.21 14.38 -17.46
C VAL A 166 -0.91 15.23 -18.06
N VAL A 167 -1.06 15.22 -19.39
CA VAL A 167 -2.06 16.08 -20.08
C VAL A 167 -3.47 15.76 -19.62
N GLU A 168 -3.85 14.48 -19.67
CA GLU A 168 -5.15 13.96 -19.30
C GLU A 168 -5.06 12.91 -18.19
N PRO A 169 -5.10 13.30 -16.91
CA PRO A 169 -5.08 12.33 -15.81
C PRO A 169 -6.33 11.43 -15.84
N GLY A 170 -6.20 10.22 -15.28
CA GLY A 170 -7.24 9.20 -15.38
C GLY A 170 -6.99 7.98 -14.51
N LEU A 171 -8.07 7.30 -14.17
CA LEU A 171 -8.06 5.99 -13.52
C LEU A 171 -8.29 4.91 -14.59
N TRP A 172 -7.44 3.89 -14.61
CA TRP A 172 -7.49 2.83 -15.61
C TRP A 172 -7.57 1.46 -14.93
N LEU A 173 -8.26 0.51 -15.58
CA LEU A 173 -8.13 -0.91 -15.27
C LEU A 173 -7.06 -1.51 -16.19
N VAL A 174 -5.87 -1.78 -15.64
CA VAL A 174 -4.66 -2.04 -16.41
C VAL A 174 -4.24 -3.51 -16.28
N PRO A 175 -3.98 -4.23 -17.38
CA PRO A 175 -3.34 -5.54 -17.32
C PRO A 175 -2.00 -5.50 -16.59
N ILE A 176 -1.72 -6.51 -15.77
CA ILE A 176 -0.43 -6.63 -15.08
C ILE A 176 0.68 -6.79 -16.12
N GLY A 177 1.76 -6.02 -15.98
CA GLY A 177 2.90 -6.02 -16.87
C GLY A 177 2.88 -4.94 -17.95
N VAL A 178 1.81 -4.15 -18.08
CA VAL A 178 1.82 -2.92 -18.90
C VAL A 178 2.90 -1.98 -18.36
N ARG A 179 3.67 -1.37 -19.25
CA ARG A 179 4.73 -0.44 -18.85
C ARG A 179 4.15 0.91 -18.46
N ALA A 180 4.77 1.56 -17.48
CA ALA A 180 4.34 2.89 -17.03
C ALA A 180 4.38 3.92 -18.15
N ILE A 181 5.33 3.83 -19.10
CA ILE A 181 5.41 4.75 -20.24
C ILE A 181 4.17 4.69 -21.15
N ASP A 182 3.56 3.51 -21.32
CA ASP A 182 2.39 3.35 -22.19
C ASP A 182 1.15 3.99 -21.53
N LEU A 183 1.04 3.94 -20.20
CA LEU A 183 0.03 4.69 -19.44
C LEU A 183 0.21 6.21 -19.53
N VAL A 184 1.46 6.70 -19.50
CA VAL A 184 1.75 8.14 -19.68
C VAL A 184 1.29 8.60 -21.07
N ARG A 185 1.55 7.81 -22.12
CA ARG A 185 1.11 8.12 -23.49
C ARG A 185 -0.40 8.16 -23.60
N ALA A 186 -1.12 7.21 -23.02
CA ALA A 186 -2.58 7.22 -23.00
C ALA A 186 -3.19 8.39 -22.22
N CYS A 187 -2.42 8.99 -21.30
CA CYS A 187 -2.78 10.24 -20.62
C CYS A 187 -2.34 11.48 -21.42
N GLY A 188 -2.09 11.37 -22.72
CA GLY A 188 -1.69 12.47 -23.60
C GLY A 188 -0.23 12.91 -23.46
N GLY A 189 0.60 12.14 -22.76
CA GLY A 189 2.00 12.48 -22.53
C GLY A 189 2.22 13.41 -21.34
N LEU A 190 3.46 13.91 -21.21
CA LEU A 190 3.89 14.76 -20.11
C LEU A 190 3.60 16.23 -20.40
N ARG A 191 3.22 17.00 -19.37
CA ARG A 191 3.09 18.46 -19.44
C ARG A 191 4.44 19.19 -19.33
N ARG A 192 5.45 18.52 -18.78
CA ARG A 192 6.81 19.03 -18.54
C ARG A 192 7.81 17.88 -18.75
N GLU A 193 9.00 18.19 -19.24
CA GLU A 193 10.08 17.20 -19.43
C GLU A 193 10.79 16.84 -18.11
N ASP A 194 11.11 17.84 -17.28
CA ASP A 194 11.85 17.62 -16.02
C ASP A 194 10.94 17.13 -14.87
N VAL A 195 10.71 15.82 -14.87
CA VAL A 195 9.80 15.14 -13.94
C VAL A 195 10.44 13.92 -13.27
N VAL A 196 9.80 13.45 -12.21
CA VAL A 196 10.04 12.16 -11.58
C VAL A 196 8.75 11.33 -11.61
N PHE A 197 8.91 10.02 -11.65
CA PHE A 197 7.81 9.06 -11.66
C PHE A 197 7.68 8.43 -10.27
N VAL A 198 6.48 8.42 -9.72
CA VAL A 198 6.19 7.80 -8.42
C VAL A 198 5.28 6.60 -8.64
N GLU A 199 5.80 5.42 -8.33
CA GLU A 199 5.01 4.19 -8.28
C GLU A 199 4.33 4.09 -6.89
N GLY A 200 3.00 4.21 -6.86
CA GLY A 200 2.20 4.27 -5.63
C GLY A 200 1.72 5.70 -5.31
N GLY A 201 1.59 6.00 -4.02
CA GLY A 201 1.18 7.33 -3.54
C GLY A 201 2.37 8.24 -3.21
N PRO A 202 2.17 9.57 -3.06
CA PRO A 202 3.26 10.50 -2.86
C PRO A 202 3.94 10.34 -1.48
N MET A 203 3.26 9.75 -0.49
CA MET A 203 3.79 9.63 0.87
C MET A 203 4.63 8.36 1.06
N THR A 204 4.23 7.26 0.42
CA THR A 204 4.83 5.93 0.63
C THR A 204 5.38 5.27 -0.64
N GLY A 205 5.10 5.85 -1.81
CA GLY A 205 5.51 5.32 -3.11
C GLY A 205 7.00 5.42 -3.41
N SER A 206 7.40 4.72 -4.47
CA SER A 206 8.79 4.65 -4.93
C SER A 206 9.05 5.70 -6.00
N TYR A 207 10.02 6.59 -5.76
CA TYR A 207 10.41 7.66 -6.68
C TYR A 207 11.48 7.14 -7.64
N ARG A 208 11.26 7.34 -8.93
CA ARG A 208 12.12 6.88 -10.03
C ARG A 208 12.41 8.03 -10.99
N ASP A 209 13.60 8.00 -11.58
CA ASP A 209 14.02 9.00 -12.57
C ASP A 209 13.51 8.66 -13.98
N SER A 210 13.06 7.44 -14.22
CA SER A 210 12.49 6.97 -15.49
C SER A 210 11.17 6.21 -15.28
N PRO A 211 10.29 6.15 -16.31
CA PRO A 211 9.09 5.32 -16.30
C PRO A 211 9.39 3.88 -16.74
N ASP A 212 10.64 3.43 -16.60
CA ASP A 212 11.08 2.09 -17.00
C ASP A 212 10.74 1.06 -15.90
N PHE A 213 9.45 0.84 -15.74
CA PHE A 213 8.88 -0.19 -14.87
C PHE A 213 7.50 -0.58 -15.36
N SER A 214 7.03 -1.72 -14.89
CA SER A 214 5.76 -2.30 -15.29
C SER A 214 4.80 -2.43 -14.12
N VAL A 215 3.52 -2.29 -14.42
CA VAL A 215 2.43 -2.42 -13.45
C VAL A 215 2.46 -3.83 -12.85
N SER A 216 2.53 -3.89 -11.52
CA SER A 216 2.42 -5.13 -10.74
C SER A 216 1.12 -5.15 -9.93
N LYS A 217 0.84 -6.25 -9.23
CA LYS A 217 -0.34 -6.36 -8.34
C LYS A 217 -0.34 -5.33 -7.19
N THR A 218 0.81 -4.71 -6.89
CA THR A 218 0.95 -3.69 -5.83
C THR A 218 0.96 -2.25 -6.36
N THR A 219 1.04 -2.04 -7.67
CA THR A 219 1.07 -0.69 -8.27
C THR A 219 -0.28 -0.02 -8.14
N ALA A 220 -0.45 0.86 -7.14
CA ALA A 220 -1.71 1.56 -6.88
C ALA A 220 -1.89 2.83 -7.72
N GLY A 221 -0.78 3.42 -8.19
CA GLY A 221 -0.79 4.65 -8.96
C GLY A 221 0.53 4.91 -9.66
N LEU A 222 0.46 5.78 -10.65
CA LEU A 222 1.59 6.34 -11.38
C LEU A 222 1.44 7.86 -11.31
N LEU A 223 2.22 8.50 -10.44
CA LEU A 223 2.22 9.96 -10.32
C LEU A 223 3.42 10.53 -11.03
N VAL A 224 3.20 11.59 -11.81
CA VAL A 224 4.26 12.36 -12.46
C VAL A 224 4.40 13.67 -11.71
N LEU A 225 5.51 13.89 -11.02
CA LEU A 225 5.74 15.10 -10.24
C LEU A 225 6.92 15.89 -10.80
N PRO A 226 6.93 17.23 -10.70
CA PRO A 226 8.10 18.02 -11.06
C PRO A 226 9.32 17.60 -10.23
N ARG A 227 10.49 17.53 -10.86
CA ARG A 227 11.73 17.12 -10.20
C ARG A 227 12.15 18.07 -9.07
N ASP A 228 11.82 19.34 -9.23
CA ASP A 228 11.99 20.45 -8.28
C ASP A 228 10.89 20.52 -7.21
N SER A 229 9.94 19.57 -7.19
CA SER A 229 8.94 19.52 -6.12
C SER A 229 9.59 19.14 -4.78
N LEU A 230 9.07 19.72 -3.68
CA LEU A 230 9.53 19.42 -2.31
C LEU A 230 9.58 17.92 -2.03
N LEU A 231 8.57 17.17 -2.50
CA LEU A 231 8.51 15.72 -2.38
C LEU A 231 9.66 15.04 -3.12
N ALA A 232 9.84 15.33 -4.41
CA ALA A 232 10.87 14.73 -5.22
C ALA A 232 12.28 15.00 -4.67
N GLU A 233 12.56 16.25 -4.28
CA GLU A 233 13.83 16.62 -3.67
C GLU A 233 14.11 15.83 -2.38
N MET A 234 13.12 15.74 -1.49
CA MET A 234 13.30 15.08 -0.20
C MET A 234 13.47 13.57 -0.32
N GLU A 235 12.71 12.94 -1.20
CA GLU A 235 12.73 11.50 -1.42
C GLU A 235 14.03 11.05 -2.09
N ARG A 236 14.60 11.89 -2.95
CA ARG A 236 15.85 11.60 -3.68
C ARG A 236 17.13 11.90 -2.91
N ARG A 237 17.09 12.65 -1.78
CA ARG A 237 18.29 12.95 -0.97
C ARG A 237 19.05 11.67 -0.58
N PRO A 238 20.38 11.59 -0.58
CA PRO A 238 21.05 10.40 -0.07
C PRO A 238 20.84 10.22 1.45
N LEU A 239 20.74 8.98 1.94
CA LEU A 239 20.61 8.71 3.38
C LEU A 239 21.80 9.27 4.16
N GLU A 240 23.01 9.13 3.61
CA GLU A 240 24.25 9.66 4.19
C GLU A 240 24.18 11.18 4.39
N TRP A 241 23.61 11.90 3.41
CA TRP A 241 23.37 13.33 3.54
C TRP A 241 22.39 13.62 4.68
N ILE A 242 21.29 12.88 4.78
CA ILE A 242 20.31 13.04 5.87
C ILE A 242 20.97 12.81 7.24
N LEU A 243 21.80 11.78 7.38
CA LEU A 243 22.51 11.47 8.63
C LEU A 243 23.55 12.55 8.97
N LYS A 244 24.28 13.05 7.98
CA LYS A 244 25.22 14.18 8.15
C LYS A 244 24.47 15.44 8.59
N GLN A 245 23.35 15.77 7.94
CA GLN A 245 22.53 16.92 8.32
C GLN A 245 21.87 16.73 9.69
N ALA A 246 21.52 15.50 10.07
CA ALA A 246 21.00 15.24 11.42
C ALA A 246 22.02 15.60 12.51
N ARG A 247 23.33 15.42 12.27
CA ARG A 247 24.40 15.85 13.19
C ARG A 247 24.56 17.37 13.28
N ILE A 248 24.30 18.08 12.18
CA ILE A 248 24.55 19.52 12.06
C ILE A 248 23.33 20.33 12.51
N ALA A 249 22.15 19.92 12.05
CA ALA A 249 20.95 20.75 12.07
C ALA A 249 19.86 20.23 13.01
N CYS A 250 19.87 18.97 13.44
CA CYS A 250 18.77 18.43 14.25
C CYS A 250 18.73 19.07 15.66
N VAL A 251 17.76 19.95 15.89
CA VAL A 251 17.54 20.64 17.17
C VAL A 251 16.79 19.83 18.23
N GLN A 252 16.50 18.55 17.99
CA GLN A 252 15.81 17.65 18.93
C GLN A 252 14.45 18.18 19.47
N CYS A 253 13.74 18.98 18.68
CA CYS A 253 12.46 19.64 19.06
C CYS A 253 11.27 18.71 19.33
N TYR A 254 11.44 17.38 19.32
CA TYR A 254 10.42 16.36 19.58
C TYR A 254 9.22 16.31 18.60
N GLN A 255 9.08 17.26 17.68
CA GLN A 255 7.94 17.38 16.75
C GLN A 255 7.64 16.09 15.98
N CYS A 256 8.67 15.43 15.42
CA CYS A 256 8.51 14.19 14.66
C CYS A 256 7.95 13.02 15.48
N THR A 257 8.06 13.07 16.80
CA THR A 257 7.45 12.08 17.71
C THR A 257 6.04 12.50 18.13
N LEU A 258 5.81 13.79 18.39
CA LEU A 258 4.49 14.32 18.76
C LEU A 258 3.41 14.00 17.71
N VAL A 259 3.76 14.04 16.42
CA VAL A 259 2.83 13.77 15.32
C VAL A 259 2.89 12.33 14.79
N CYS A 260 3.73 11.48 15.36
CA CYS A 260 3.86 10.11 14.87
C CYS A 260 2.56 9.34 15.12
N SER A 261 1.92 8.86 14.05
CA SER A 261 0.63 8.15 14.15
C SER A 261 0.66 6.97 15.12
N ARG A 262 1.76 6.21 15.14
CA ARG A 262 1.95 5.09 16.07
C ARG A 262 2.15 5.57 17.51
N ARG A 263 2.91 6.64 17.73
CA ARG A 263 3.05 7.23 19.07
C ARG A 263 1.71 7.71 19.62
N LEU A 264 0.87 8.32 18.77
CA LEU A 264 -0.45 8.80 19.16
C LEU A 264 -1.41 7.68 19.58
N VAL A 265 -1.18 6.44 19.17
CA VAL A 265 -1.94 5.25 19.63
C VAL A 265 -1.22 4.47 20.74
N GLY A 266 -0.27 5.10 21.42
CA GLY A 266 0.40 4.55 22.60
C GLY A 266 1.67 3.75 22.32
N TYR A 267 2.09 3.61 21.05
CA TYR A 267 3.32 2.87 20.75
C TYR A 267 4.57 3.63 21.19
N ASP A 268 5.61 2.89 21.53
CA ASP A 268 6.92 3.37 21.91
C ASP A 268 7.84 3.54 20.72
N LEU A 269 7.37 4.40 19.82
CA LEU A 269 8.11 4.87 18.66
C LEU A 269 8.46 6.33 18.87
N GLU A 270 9.75 6.59 19.09
CA GLU A 270 10.29 7.93 19.33
C GLU A 270 11.26 8.37 18.22
N PRO A 271 10.75 8.79 17.04
CA PRO A 271 11.59 9.17 15.90
C PRO A 271 12.71 10.16 16.23
N HIS A 272 12.49 11.12 17.13
CA HIS A 272 13.51 12.10 17.51
C HIS A 272 14.74 11.46 18.20
N ARG A 273 14.54 10.48 19.09
CA ARG A 273 15.64 9.75 19.76
C ARG A 273 16.33 8.80 18.80
N ILE A 274 15.60 8.19 17.87
CA ILE A 274 16.18 7.38 16.81
C ILE A 274 17.09 8.24 15.92
N MET A 275 16.62 9.44 15.53
CA MET A 275 17.45 10.41 14.79
C MET A 275 18.70 10.79 15.58
N ARG A 276 18.57 11.04 16.90
CA ARG A 276 19.72 11.36 17.78
C ARG A 276 20.73 10.21 17.83
N ALA A 277 20.25 8.99 18.02
CA ALA A 277 21.08 7.79 18.07
C ALA A 277 21.86 7.60 16.77
N MET A 278 21.19 7.76 15.64
CA MET A 278 21.77 7.61 14.31
C MET A 278 22.76 8.74 13.96
N ALA A 279 22.53 9.94 14.48
CA ALA A 279 23.44 11.06 14.29
C ALA A 279 24.72 10.90 15.13
N TYR A 280 24.63 10.60 16.43
CA TYR A 280 25.76 10.71 17.36
C TYR A 280 26.40 9.35 17.77
N GLY A 281 25.91 8.23 17.24
CA GLY A 281 26.44 6.89 17.57
C GLY A 281 25.79 6.27 18.82
N PRO A 282 26.34 5.16 19.36
CA PRO A 282 25.67 4.24 20.29
C PRO A 282 25.41 4.78 21.71
N GLN A 283 25.45 6.09 21.91
CA GLN A 283 25.10 6.77 23.17
C GLN A 283 23.61 6.59 23.56
N VAL A 284 22.80 5.95 22.70
CA VAL A 284 21.37 5.71 22.91
C VAL A 284 21.11 4.21 23.06
N SER A 285 20.30 3.84 24.05
CA SER A 285 19.91 2.46 24.32
C SER A 285 19.40 1.76 23.05
N TYR A 286 19.88 0.53 22.86
CA TYR A 286 19.42 -0.39 21.81
C TYR A 286 17.88 -0.54 21.79
N ALA A 287 17.22 -0.40 22.95
CA ALA A 287 15.77 -0.44 23.06
C ALA A 287 15.07 0.63 22.20
N VAL A 288 15.63 1.84 22.10
CA VAL A 288 15.07 2.94 21.29
C VAL A 288 15.17 2.61 19.80
N LEU A 289 16.28 2.02 19.37
CA LEU A 289 16.48 1.64 17.97
C LEU A 289 15.52 0.54 17.54
N ARG A 290 15.18 -0.40 18.43
CA ARG A 290 14.15 -1.43 18.16
C ARG A 290 12.78 -0.83 17.88
N GLY A 291 12.47 0.35 18.42
CA GLY A 291 11.25 1.10 18.12
C GLY A 291 11.06 1.34 16.60
N ALA A 292 12.13 1.43 15.81
CA ALA A 292 12.05 1.58 14.35
C ALA A 292 11.24 0.46 13.68
N LEU A 293 11.22 -0.75 14.26
CA LEU A 293 10.43 -1.89 13.76
C LEU A 293 8.91 -1.62 13.82
N LEU A 294 8.46 -0.73 14.69
CA LEU A 294 7.07 -0.32 14.85
C LEU A 294 6.62 0.72 13.81
N CYS A 295 7.56 1.29 13.04
CA CYS A 295 7.26 2.36 12.10
C CYS A 295 6.40 1.87 10.93
N SER A 296 5.31 2.58 10.66
CA SER A 296 4.43 2.36 9.50
C SER A 296 4.91 3.06 8.22
N GLU A 297 6.02 3.79 8.29
CA GLU A 297 6.65 4.46 7.13
C GLU A 297 5.75 5.52 6.45
N CYS A 298 4.76 6.06 7.15
CA CYS A 298 3.80 7.05 6.63
C CYS A 298 4.38 8.45 6.32
N ASN A 299 5.66 8.72 6.53
CA ASN A 299 6.32 9.99 6.19
C ASN A 299 5.87 11.27 6.93
N ILE A 300 4.89 11.23 7.83
CA ILE A 300 4.42 12.42 8.60
C ILE A 300 5.54 13.07 9.40
N CYS A 301 6.45 12.26 9.94
CA CYS A 301 7.56 12.72 10.76
C CYS A 301 8.64 13.48 9.97
N SER A 302 8.62 13.43 8.64
CA SER A 302 9.58 14.11 7.77
C SER A 302 9.25 15.60 7.63
N SER A 303 10.12 16.35 6.95
CA SER A 303 9.96 17.79 6.69
C SER A 303 8.70 18.17 5.91
N LEU A 304 8.05 17.20 5.28
CA LEU A 304 6.74 17.35 4.65
C LEU A 304 5.66 17.79 5.64
N HIS A 305 5.86 17.54 6.94
CA HIS A 305 4.91 17.97 7.95
C HIS A 305 5.55 18.35 9.30
N ALA A 306 6.44 17.52 9.84
CA ALA A 306 6.90 17.65 11.24
C ALA A 306 8.29 18.27 11.41
N CYS A 307 9.25 17.93 10.55
CA CYS A 307 10.65 18.27 10.80
C CYS A 307 11.01 19.66 10.23
N PRO A 308 11.25 20.69 11.07
CA PRO A 308 11.57 22.03 10.57
C PRO A 308 12.97 22.11 9.92
N MET A 309 13.83 21.12 10.14
CA MET A 309 15.23 21.12 9.70
C MET A 309 15.46 20.39 8.38
N GLY A 310 14.41 20.06 7.61
CA GLY A 310 14.61 19.42 6.31
C GLY A 310 15.06 17.94 6.37
N LEU A 311 14.90 17.27 7.53
CA LEU A 311 15.28 15.86 7.73
C LEU A 311 14.10 14.89 7.51
N SER A 312 14.43 13.63 7.22
CA SER A 312 13.45 12.54 7.10
C SER A 312 13.69 11.43 8.13
N PRO A 313 13.02 11.48 9.30
CA PRO A 313 13.03 10.37 10.24
C PRO A 313 12.41 9.10 9.66
N ARG A 314 11.52 9.19 8.66
CA ARG A 314 10.98 8.01 7.97
C ARG A 314 12.12 7.22 7.32
N ARG A 315 12.99 7.87 6.54
CA ARG A 315 14.06 7.20 5.80
C ARG A 315 15.12 6.61 6.72
N VAL A 316 15.39 7.26 7.85
CA VAL A 316 16.26 6.70 8.90
C VAL A 316 15.63 5.46 9.54
N ASN A 317 14.31 5.49 9.83
CA ASN A 317 13.61 4.30 10.32
C ASN A 317 13.57 3.16 9.28
N GLN A 318 13.38 3.46 7.99
CA GLN A 318 13.42 2.45 6.92
C GLN A 318 14.78 1.75 6.84
N TYR A 319 15.86 2.53 6.89
CA TYR A 319 17.22 1.99 6.96
C TYR A 319 17.40 1.09 8.18
N LEU A 320 17.06 1.59 9.38
CA LEU A 320 17.20 0.81 10.61
C LEU A 320 16.37 -0.46 10.61
N LYS A 321 15.12 -0.38 10.16
CA LYS A 321 14.21 -1.53 10.05
C LYS A 321 14.78 -2.61 9.14
N ARG A 322 15.43 -2.22 8.03
CA ARG A 322 16.15 -3.15 7.15
C ARG A 322 17.32 -3.83 7.88
N VAL A 323 18.22 -3.03 8.46
CA VAL A 323 19.40 -3.53 9.18
C VAL A 323 19.02 -4.45 10.35
N LEU A 324 17.99 -4.08 11.11
CA LEU A 324 17.50 -4.89 12.24
C LEU A 324 16.91 -6.22 11.77
N ARG A 325 16.14 -6.22 10.67
CA ARG A 325 15.58 -7.45 10.08
C ARG A 325 16.65 -8.38 9.52
N GLU A 326 17.66 -7.84 8.84
CA GLU A 326 18.82 -8.61 8.34
C GLU A 326 19.58 -9.29 9.49
N ARG A 327 19.61 -8.67 10.66
CA ARG A 327 20.19 -9.23 11.89
C ARG A 327 19.25 -10.15 12.67
N GLY A 328 18.06 -10.45 12.13
CA GLY A 328 17.06 -11.30 12.79
C GLY A 328 16.42 -10.68 14.03
N VAL A 329 16.59 -9.38 14.26
CA VAL A 329 16.07 -8.69 15.45
C VAL A 329 14.55 -8.55 15.35
N ARG A 330 13.86 -9.03 16.38
CA ARG A 330 12.42 -8.83 16.55
C ARG A 330 12.14 -7.77 17.59
N PHE A 331 10.97 -7.16 17.48
CA PHE A 331 10.49 -6.29 18.55
C PHE A 331 10.07 -7.17 19.73
N GLU A 332 10.75 -7.01 20.85
CA GLU A 332 10.41 -7.67 22.11
C GLU A 332 9.81 -6.59 23.02
N GLY A 333 8.50 -6.60 23.12
CA GLY A 333 7.73 -5.66 23.92
C GLY A 333 6.26 -6.03 23.89
N GLY A 334 5.57 -5.80 25.00
CA GLY A 334 4.19 -6.19 25.21
C GLY A 334 3.79 -5.98 26.67
N GLY A 335 2.49 -5.91 26.94
CA GLY A 335 1.96 -5.77 28.31
C GLY A 335 1.90 -4.34 28.85
N ARG A 336 2.26 -3.34 28.04
CA ARG A 336 1.91 -1.94 28.36
C ARG A 336 0.47 -1.67 27.98
N ASP A 337 -0.19 -0.85 28.77
CA ASP A 337 -1.45 -0.25 28.37
C ASP A 337 -1.18 0.74 27.23
N LEU A 338 -1.71 0.42 26.05
CA LEU A 338 -1.58 1.26 24.85
C LEU A 338 -2.68 2.31 24.87
N ALA A 339 -2.65 3.20 25.86
CA ALA A 339 -3.55 4.32 25.96
C ALA A 339 -3.32 5.29 24.79
N LEU A 340 -4.39 5.94 24.33
CA LEU A 340 -4.26 7.02 23.35
C LEU A 340 -3.52 8.21 23.98
N ASP A 341 -2.69 8.89 23.20
CA ASP A 341 -2.13 10.18 23.63
C ASP A 341 -3.29 11.18 23.85
N PRO A 342 -3.38 11.85 25.02
CA PRO A 342 -4.47 12.79 25.30
C PRO A 342 -4.59 13.94 24.29
N MET A 343 -3.49 14.30 23.62
CA MET A 343 -3.43 15.36 22.61
C MET A 343 -3.63 14.82 21.19
N ARG A 344 -3.92 13.53 21.02
CA ARG A 344 -4.05 12.88 19.71
C ARG A 344 -4.96 13.64 18.77
N ASP A 345 -6.17 13.95 19.20
CA ASP A 345 -7.17 14.57 18.35
C ASP A 345 -6.75 15.98 17.87
N CYS A 346 -5.94 16.68 18.68
CA CYS A 346 -5.37 17.98 18.32
C CYS A 346 -4.13 17.88 17.40
N ARG A 347 -3.55 16.68 17.26
CA ARG A 347 -2.32 16.42 16.49
C ARG A 347 -2.56 15.61 15.21
N LEU A 348 -3.81 15.22 14.93
CA LEU A 348 -4.15 14.59 13.66
C LEU A 348 -3.87 15.57 12.51
N LEU A 349 -3.41 15.04 11.38
CA LEU A 349 -3.10 15.81 10.19
C LEU A 349 -4.25 15.71 9.18
N PRO A 350 -5.08 16.75 8.99
CA PRO A 350 -6.13 16.73 7.98
C PRO A 350 -5.56 16.51 6.58
N THR A 351 -6.20 15.64 5.80
CA THR A 351 -5.70 15.25 4.46
C THR A 351 -5.56 16.46 3.53
N GLY A 352 -6.52 17.40 3.55
CA GLY A 352 -6.46 18.63 2.76
C GLY A 352 -5.26 19.52 3.12
N ARG A 353 -4.92 19.63 4.41
CA ARG A 353 -3.74 20.38 4.86
C ARG A 353 -2.44 19.72 4.42
N LEU A 354 -2.38 18.39 4.45
CA LEU A 354 -1.25 17.64 3.90
C LEU A 354 -1.08 17.94 2.40
N LYS A 355 -2.15 17.80 1.60
CA LYS A 355 -2.13 18.11 0.15
C LYS A 355 -1.58 19.50 -0.16
N ALA A 356 -2.09 20.52 0.53
CA ALA A 356 -1.65 21.90 0.34
C ALA A 356 -0.17 22.09 0.69
N ARG A 357 0.30 21.52 1.81
CA ARG A 357 1.73 21.57 2.20
C ARG A 357 2.66 20.90 1.19
N LEU A 358 2.16 19.87 0.49
CA LEU A 358 2.92 19.15 -0.51
C LEU A 358 2.87 19.82 -1.90
N GLY A 359 2.10 20.89 -2.08
CA GLY A 359 1.89 21.53 -3.39
C GLY A 359 1.16 20.62 -4.40
N LEU A 360 0.28 19.74 -3.90
CA LEU A 360 -0.49 18.79 -4.70
C LEU A 360 -1.93 19.23 -4.96
N ASP A 361 -2.34 20.38 -4.40
CA ASP A 361 -3.64 21.03 -4.60
C ASP A 361 -3.89 21.47 -6.04
N ARG A 362 -2.82 21.75 -6.80
CA ARG A 362 -2.87 22.03 -8.25
C ARG A 362 -3.31 20.83 -9.12
N TYR A 363 -3.28 19.62 -8.58
CA TYR A 363 -3.70 18.41 -9.30
C TYR A 363 -5.08 17.96 -8.84
N PRO A 364 -5.90 17.37 -9.73
CA PRO A 364 -7.23 16.90 -9.36
C PRO A 364 -7.16 15.84 -8.27
N GLU A 365 -8.04 15.95 -7.26
CA GLU A 365 -8.22 14.92 -6.23
C GLU A 365 -8.82 13.65 -6.81
N ASP A 366 -9.82 13.84 -7.69
CA ASP A 366 -10.51 12.77 -8.40
C ASP A 366 -10.23 12.88 -9.89
N VAL A 367 -9.78 11.77 -10.44
CA VAL A 367 -9.64 11.61 -11.88
C VAL A 367 -10.72 10.66 -12.41
N PRO A 368 -11.23 10.89 -13.63
CA PRO A 368 -12.28 10.06 -14.19
C PRO A 368 -11.76 8.64 -14.50
N PHE A 369 -12.65 7.67 -14.42
CA PHE A 369 -12.37 6.33 -14.93
C PHE A 369 -12.38 6.36 -16.46
N ARG A 370 -11.27 5.94 -17.07
CA ARG A 370 -11.04 5.96 -18.52
C ARG A 370 -11.28 4.61 -19.19
N GLY A 371 -11.59 3.57 -18.41
CA GLY A 371 -11.90 2.23 -18.93
C GLY A 371 -10.78 1.22 -18.71
N VAL A 372 -10.85 0.13 -19.47
CA VAL A 372 -9.81 -0.91 -19.53
C VAL A 372 -8.73 -0.44 -20.47
N PHE A 373 -7.47 -0.51 -20.03
CA PHE A 373 -6.33 -0.19 -20.87
C PHE A 373 -6.02 -1.36 -21.82
N ASP A 374 -5.99 -1.09 -23.13
CA ASP A 374 -5.82 -2.08 -24.20
C ASP A 374 -4.72 -1.73 -25.23
N ASP A 375 -4.13 -0.53 -25.16
CA ASP A 375 -3.05 -0.07 -26.05
C ASP A 375 -1.67 -0.58 -25.61
N PHE A 376 -1.43 -1.87 -25.85
CA PHE A 376 -0.14 -2.52 -25.62
C PHE A 376 0.03 -3.76 -26.51
N ASP A 377 1.26 -4.00 -26.97
CA ASP A 377 1.61 -5.22 -27.71
C ASP A 377 2.34 -6.24 -26.84
N ARG A 378 2.99 -5.76 -25.78
CA ARG A 378 3.92 -6.55 -24.95
C ARG A 378 3.72 -6.24 -23.48
N LEU A 379 3.69 -7.28 -22.66
CA LEU A 379 3.63 -7.22 -21.21
C LEU A 379 4.93 -7.71 -20.60
N GLU A 380 5.42 -7.01 -19.57
CA GLU A 380 6.56 -7.42 -18.77
C GLU A 380 6.14 -7.69 -17.32
N LEU A 381 5.95 -8.96 -16.99
CA LEU A 381 5.40 -9.39 -15.72
C LEU A 381 6.51 -9.72 -14.73
N SER A 382 6.66 -8.88 -13.70
CA SER A 382 7.60 -9.13 -12.59
C SER A 382 7.29 -10.47 -11.90
N LEU A 383 8.32 -11.29 -11.65
CA LEU A 383 8.18 -12.52 -10.86
C LEU A 383 7.95 -12.22 -9.37
N ARG A 384 8.32 -11.03 -8.91
CA ARG A 384 8.04 -10.53 -7.56
C ARG A 384 6.76 -9.69 -7.59
N GLN A 385 5.68 -10.23 -7.02
CA GLN A 385 4.35 -9.61 -7.02
C GLN A 385 3.91 -9.03 -5.66
N GLY A 386 4.82 -8.96 -4.68
CA GLY A 386 4.52 -8.44 -3.34
C GLY A 386 5.58 -8.84 -2.30
N LEU A 387 5.14 -8.92 -1.04
CA LEU A 387 5.95 -9.46 0.06
C LEU A 387 6.03 -10.98 -0.09
N GLY A 388 7.24 -11.53 -0.10
CA GLY A 388 7.47 -12.95 -0.29
C GLY A 388 8.64 -13.25 -1.20
N GLU A 389 8.80 -14.52 -1.54
CA GLU A 389 9.75 -14.99 -2.54
C GLU A 389 9.22 -14.73 -3.96
N PRO A 390 10.08 -14.38 -4.93
CA PRO A 390 9.71 -14.35 -6.34
C PRO A 390 9.18 -15.70 -6.80
N ALA A 391 8.19 -15.69 -7.68
CA ALA A 391 7.72 -16.90 -8.33
C ALA A 391 8.75 -17.42 -9.34
N SER A 392 8.84 -18.73 -9.50
CA SER A 392 9.65 -19.37 -10.54
C SER A 392 8.80 -19.56 -11.79
N PRO A 393 9.29 -19.16 -12.98
CA PRO A 393 8.59 -19.41 -14.24
C PRO A 393 8.26 -20.89 -14.42
N VAL A 394 7.08 -21.18 -14.95
CA VAL A 394 6.63 -22.52 -15.36
C VAL A 394 6.36 -22.59 -16.87
N VAL A 395 6.83 -21.58 -17.60
CA VAL A 395 6.70 -21.43 -19.04
C VAL A 395 8.06 -21.19 -19.68
N GLU A 396 8.17 -21.49 -20.96
CA GLU A 396 9.40 -21.36 -21.74
C GLU A 396 9.26 -20.35 -22.88
N VAL A 397 10.39 -19.79 -23.34
CA VAL A 397 10.41 -18.86 -24.48
C VAL A 397 9.90 -19.58 -25.74
N GLY A 398 8.99 -18.94 -26.47
CA GLY A 398 8.31 -19.49 -27.65
C GLY A 398 7.01 -20.22 -27.32
N GLN A 399 6.68 -20.46 -26.05
CA GLN A 399 5.43 -21.10 -25.64
C GLN A 399 4.22 -20.18 -25.89
N ALA A 400 3.18 -20.72 -26.53
CA ALA A 400 1.88 -20.08 -26.59
C ALA A 400 1.18 -20.18 -25.23
N VAL A 401 0.58 -19.09 -24.77
CA VAL A 401 -0.11 -19.01 -23.49
C VAL A 401 -1.50 -18.44 -23.67
N GLU A 402 -2.45 -18.93 -22.88
CA GLU A 402 -3.81 -18.41 -22.84
C GLU A 402 -4.00 -17.37 -21.72
N LYS A 403 -4.96 -16.47 -21.90
CA LYS A 403 -5.40 -15.56 -20.84
C LYS A 403 -5.83 -16.37 -19.61
N GLY A 404 -5.28 -16.01 -18.45
CA GLY A 404 -5.53 -16.72 -17.18
C GLY A 404 -4.57 -17.87 -16.90
N GLN A 405 -3.75 -18.29 -17.85
CA GLN A 405 -2.77 -19.36 -17.64
C GLN A 405 -1.69 -18.94 -16.64
N VAL A 406 -1.30 -19.85 -15.76
CA VAL A 406 -0.18 -19.66 -14.82
C VAL A 406 1.13 -19.54 -15.60
N LEU A 407 1.85 -18.44 -15.40
CA LEU A 407 3.17 -18.16 -15.97
C LEU A 407 4.29 -18.50 -14.99
N ALA A 408 4.05 -18.33 -13.69
CA ALA A 408 5.03 -18.61 -12.66
C ALA A 408 4.34 -18.99 -11.35
N SER A 409 4.99 -19.86 -10.57
CA SER A 409 4.49 -20.33 -9.26
C SER A 409 5.54 -20.11 -8.17
N PRO A 410 5.13 -19.74 -6.94
CA PRO A 410 6.06 -19.64 -5.83
C PRO A 410 6.61 -21.03 -5.47
N PRO A 411 7.84 -21.13 -4.92
CA PRO A 411 8.34 -22.37 -4.37
C PRO A 411 7.37 -22.96 -3.34
N GLU A 412 7.31 -24.28 -3.26
CA GLU A 412 6.40 -24.95 -2.32
C GLU A 412 6.69 -24.53 -0.88
N GLY A 413 5.65 -24.17 -0.14
CA GLY A 413 5.75 -23.69 1.24
C GLY A 413 6.34 -22.27 1.41
N ALA A 414 6.79 -21.62 0.34
CA ALA A 414 7.27 -20.25 0.40
C ALA A 414 6.12 -19.24 0.49
N LEU A 415 6.40 -18.10 1.15
CA LEU A 415 5.48 -16.96 1.15
C LEU A 415 5.46 -16.37 -0.27
N GLY A 416 4.39 -16.57 -1.04
CA GLY A 416 4.29 -16.05 -2.41
C GLY A 416 2.93 -16.33 -3.03
N VAL A 417 2.75 -15.95 -4.30
CA VAL A 417 1.51 -16.21 -5.05
C VAL A 417 1.82 -16.55 -6.52
N PRO A 418 0.98 -17.35 -7.19
CA PRO A 418 1.06 -17.56 -8.63
C PRO A 418 0.91 -16.25 -9.43
N LEU A 419 1.60 -16.20 -10.56
CA LEU A 419 1.51 -15.17 -11.59
C LEU A 419 0.79 -15.75 -12.81
N HIS A 420 -0.16 -15.00 -13.37
CA HIS A 420 -0.97 -15.43 -14.50
C HIS A 420 -0.80 -14.50 -15.69
N SER A 421 -1.06 -15.00 -16.89
CA SER A 421 -1.05 -14.20 -18.12
C SER A 421 -2.33 -13.37 -18.25
N PRO A 422 -2.27 -12.04 -18.35
CA PRO A 422 -3.45 -11.20 -18.58
C PRO A 422 -4.03 -11.29 -19.99
N VAL A 423 -3.29 -11.87 -20.93
CA VAL A 423 -3.65 -11.99 -22.35
C VAL A 423 -3.26 -13.35 -22.91
N SER A 424 -3.89 -13.75 -24.00
CA SER A 424 -3.39 -14.85 -24.85
C SER A 424 -2.30 -14.31 -25.77
N GLY A 425 -1.26 -15.10 -26.01
CA GLY A 425 -0.06 -14.64 -26.69
C GLY A 425 1.08 -15.64 -26.72
N VAL A 426 2.30 -15.15 -26.94
CA VAL A 426 3.52 -15.95 -26.97
C VAL A 426 4.52 -15.39 -25.97
N VAL A 427 5.15 -16.28 -25.19
CA VAL A 427 6.25 -15.91 -24.28
C VAL A 427 7.48 -15.55 -25.10
N GLU A 428 7.91 -14.29 -25.05
CA GLU A 428 9.09 -13.81 -25.78
C GLU A 428 10.37 -13.86 -24.93
N GLY A 429 10.23 -13.85 -23.62
CA GLY A 429 11.36 -13.77 -22.71
C GLY A 429 11.02 -14.29 -21.33
N VAL A 430 11.97 -15.02 -20.75
CA VAL A 430 11.92 -15.48 -19.37
C VAL A 430 13.30 -15.23 -18.77
N ASP A 431 13.37 -14.42 -17.72
CA ASP A 431 14.59 -14.20 -16.96
C ASP A 431 14.32 -14.35 -15.44
N GLY A 432 15.37 -14.20 -14.62
CA GLY A 432 15.25 -14.36 -13.16
C GLY A 432 14.42 -13.28 -12.45
N ALA A 433 13.96 -12.24 -13.17
CA ALA A 433 13.20 -11.12 -12.62
C ALA A 433 11.81 -10.97 -13.25
N LYS A 434 11.60 -11.34 -14.51
CA LYS A 434 10.34 -11.14 -15.24
C LYS A 434 10.06 -12.20 -16.32
N VAL A 435 8.79 -12.31 -16.67
CA VAL A 435 8.28 -13.02 -17.86
C VAL A 435 7.74 -11.97 -18.84
N VAL A 436 8.04 -12.12 -20.12
CA VAL A 436 7.60 -11.24 -21.19
C VAL A 436 6.63 -11.99 -22.10
N VAL A 437 5.44 -11.43 -22.29
CA VAL A 437 4.40 -12.00 -23.18
C VAL A 437 4.04 -10.97 -24.24
N ARG A 438 4.14 -11.36 -25.51
CA ARG A 438 3.59 -10.60 -26.64
C ARG A 438 2.17 -11.07 -26.92
N ARG A 439 1.23 -10.13 -27.00
CA ARG A 439 -0.17 -10.40 -27.30
C ARG A 439 -0.30 -10.97 -28.72
N ALA A 440 -1.19 -11.97 -28.87
CA ALA A 440 -1.50 -12.58 -30.15
C ALA A 440 -2.24 -11.62 -31.11
#